data_AF-A0A0C9TU29-F1
#
_entry.id   AF-A0A0C9TU29-F1
#
_cell.length_a   1.000
_cell.length_b   1.000
_cell.length_c   1.000
_cell.angle_alpha   90.00
_cell.angle_beta   90.00
_cell.angle_gamma   90.00
#
_symmetry.space_group_name_H-M   'P 1'
#
loop_
_entity.id
_entity.type
_entity.pdbx_description
1 polymer ?
#
loop_
_entity_poly.entity_id
_entity_poly.type
_entity_poly.pdbx_seq_one_letter_code
_entity_poly.pdbx_strand_id
1 'polypeptide(L)'
;MDAYKEDQFAAERQQNPHYPFASADEWGFASWLLCSQLSLAAIDLLLSLNLVTEANSTLISYWEAAQITSRGATLWAALVMHTNDTPASYQMTYATVCNKTSLHAYLLLALLPICKFVHKESRVQSLLQDCLLHQALDVVLSPLKVAASVGIMMNDPVGNLHYCFIPLASWIADTPEESLLSVTSPKVSHVTTATSKQFGDNFRHPSRTGELTLTAINTVCAQYPPSDFKPFLKAIKQFGLNGVIEPFWKGWALSDPSEFLTPEPLHHFHHMFWDHDVKWCIAAVGATELDFCFSVLQVAVGYCGFLEGILKLKQVTGHDHCAVQHYIVGVIAGAVPPNFLIAICTLTDFRYLAQATSFTDESIGKVAGVLQEFHDHKKAILCAEAWMGKNGPILSWNIPKLELLQSIVPSI
;
A
#
# COMPACT_ATOMS: atom_id res chain seq x y z
N MET A 1 1.72 10.42 31.00
CA MET A 1 2.18 11.83 30.99
C MET A 1 3.63 11.96 31.49
N ASP A 2 4.14 10.95 32.22
CA ASP A 2 5.45 11.04 32.88
C ASP A 2 6.63 10.75 31.93
N ALA A 3 6.45 9.91 30.90
CA ALA A 3 7.50 9.62 29.92
C ALA A 3 7.91 10.84 29.05
N TYR A 4 7.02 11.80 28.81
CA TYR A 4 7.34 13.05 28.09
C TYR A 4 8.18 14.01 28.95
N LYS A 5 8.11 13.86 30.27
CA LYS A 5 8.86 14.66 31.25
C LYS A 5 10.20 14.04 31.63
N GLU A 6 10.48 12.81 31.19
CA GLU A 6 11.66 12.03 31.60
C GLU A 6 12.51 11.55 30.41
N ASP A 7 12.21 11.97 29.18
CA ASP A 7 13.05 11.62 28.04
C ASP A 7 14.34 12.46 27.98
N GLN A 8 15.23 12.10 27.05
CA GLN A 8 16.53 12.76 26.86
C GLN A 8 16.44 14.27 26.54
N PHE A 9 15.24 14.78 26.22
CA PHE A 9 14.98 16.18 25.88
C PHE A 9 14.20 16.92 26.99
N ALA A 10 14.00 16.27 28.14
CA ALA A 10 13.27 16.82 29.26
C ALA A 10 13.94 18.08 29.83
N ALA A 11 15.27 18.14 29.84
CA ALA A 11 16.03 19.28 30.34
C ALA A 11 15.87 20.52 29.43
N GLU A 12 15.84 20.30 28.12
CA GLU A 12 15.61 21.31 27.09
C GLU A 12 14.19 21.85 27.19
N ARG A 13 13.21 20.98 27.48
CA ARG A 13 11.81 21.37 27.70
C ARG A 13 11.53 22.11 28.99
N GLN A 14 12.40 22.00 30.00
CA GLN A 14 12.33 22.85 31.19
C GLN A 14 12.67 24.31 30.88
N GLN A 15 13.54 24.55 29.89
CA GLN A 15 13.94 25.89 29.47
C GLN A 15 13.04 26.43 28.34
N ASN A 16 12.57 25.56 27.45
CA ASN A 16 11.65 25.90 26.37
C ASN A 16 10.55 24.83 26.25
N PRO A 17 9.33 25.12 26.73
CA PRO A 17 8.19 24.19 26.67
C PRO A 17 7.83 23.71 25.26
N HIS A 18 8.26 24.43 24.22
CA HIS A 18 7.98 24.13 22.81
C HIS A 18 9.11 23.38 22.09
N TYR A 19 10.17 22.94 22.79
CA TYR A 19 11.23 22.13 22.17
C TYR A 19 10.64 20.85 21.52
N PRO A 20 11.03 20.48 20.28
CA PRO A 20 12.24 20.86 19.54
C PRO A 20 12.20 22.21 18.79
N PHE A 21 11.09 22.94 18.80
CA PHE A 21 11.04 24.30 18.25
C PHE A 21 11.84 25.24 19.14
N ALA A 22 12.61 26.17 18.57
CA ALA A 22 13.48 27.10 19.30
C ALA A 22 12.70 28.13 20.11
N SER A 23 11.42 28.38 19.80
CA SER A 23 10.53 29.26 20.58
C SER A 23 9.05 28.92 20.41
N ALA A 24 8.21 29.50 21.28
CA ALA A 24 6.76 29.45 21.15
C ALA A 24 6.25 30.07 19.82
N ASP A 25 6.92 31.12 19.34
CA ASP A 25 6.57 31.79 18.08
C ASP A 25 6.92 30.92 16.87
N GLU A 26 8.04 30.19 16.92
CA GLU A 26 8.40 29.23 15.87
C GLU A 26 7.42 28.05 15.84
N TRP A 27 7.05 27.51 17.00
CA TRP A 27 6.00 26.50 17.10
C TRP A 27 4.66 27.03 16.57
N GLY A 28 4.29 28.27 16.92
CA GLY A 28 3.07 28.91 16.44
C GLY A 28 3.07 29.10 14.92
N PHE A 29 4.21 29.46 14.34
CA PHE A 29 4.38 29.58 12.89
C PHE A 29 4.31 28.21 12.19
N ALA A 30 5.00 27.19 12.71
CA ALA A 30 4.93 25.83 12.17
C ALA A 30 3.51 25.24 12.28
N SER A 31 2.85 25.44 13.43
CA SER A 31 1.46 25.05 13.64
C SER A 31 0.52 25.79 12.70
N TRP A 32 0.73 27.09 12.47
CA TRP A 32 -0.06 27.87 11.52
C TRP A 32 0.13 27.38 10.09
N LEU A 33 1.36 27.08 9.67
CA LEU A 33 1.65 26.53 8.34
C LEU A 33 0.96 25.18 8.13
N LEU A 34 1.04 24.28 9.11
CA LEU A 34 0.37 22.97 9.08
C LEU A 34 -1.16 23.11 9.00
N CYS A 35 -1.72 24.13 9.66
CA CYS A 35 -3.15 24.43 9.63
C CYS A 35 -3.55 25.38 8.48
N SER A 36 -2.59 25.89 7.71
CA SER A 36 -2.86 26.82 6.61
C SER A 36 -3.35 26.04 5.40
N GLN A 37 -4.36 26.56 4.69
CA GLN A 37 -4.87 25.95 3.45
C GLN A 37 -3.90 26.15 2.26
N LEU A 38 -2.61 26.40 2.52
CA LEU A 38 -1.59 26.60 1.51
C LEU A 38 -1.20 25.24 0.90
N SER A 39 -0.93 25.22 -0.41
CA SER A 39 -0.36 24.03 -1.05
C SER A 39 1.10 23.86 -0.61
N LEU A 40 1.64 22.63 -0.68
CA LEU A 40 3.05 22.36 -0.37
C LEU A 40 3.99 23.28 -1.19
N ALA A 41 3.69 23.52 -2.47
CA ALA A 41 4.46 24.42 -3.31
C ALA A 41 4.42 25.89 -2.84
N ALA A 42 3.28 26.33 -2.27
CA ALA A 42 3.15 27.67 -1.71
C ALA A 42 3.87 27.81 -0.36
N ILE A 43 3.87 26.74 0.45
CA ILE A 43 4.63 26.66 1.70
C ILE A 43 6.14 26.70 1.39
N ASP A 44 6.62 25.89 0.44
CA ASP A 44 8.01 25.90 0.00
C ASP A 44 8.44 27.29 -0.51
N LEU A 45 7.59 27.95 -1.31
CA LEU A 45 7.85 29.30 -1.79
C LEU A 45 7.94 30.31 -0.64
N LEU A 46 7.01 30.25 0.34
CA LEU A 46 7.01 31.12 1.50
C LEU A 46 8.28 30.95 2.35
N LEU A 47 8.68 29.70 2.60
CA LEU A 47 9.88 29.38 3.38
C LEU A 47 11.17 29.78 2.64
N SER A 48 11.15 29.88 1.31
CA SER A 48 12.27 30.33 0.49
C SER A 48 12.43 31.87 0.41
N LEU A 49 11.51 32.64 0.97
CA LEU A 49 11.59 34.11 0.94
C LEU A 49 12.70 34.62 1.86
N ASN A 50 13.52 35.54 1.34
CA ASN A 50 14.63 36.16 2.08
C ASN A 50 14.23 36.69 3.46
N LEU A 51 13.02 37.24 3.59
CA LEU A 51 12.49 37.74 4.87
C LEU A 51 12.35 36.62 5.93
N VAL A 52 11.92 35.42 5.51
CA VAL A 52 11.72 34.26 6.40
C VAL A 52 13.06 33.58 6.68
N THR A 53 13.93 33.50 5.68
CA THR A 53 15.25 32.89 5.81
C THR A 53 16.22 33.76 6.65
N GLU A 54 16.13 35.09 6.53
CA GLU A 54 16.95 36.02 7.33
C GLU A 54 16.43 36.15 8.77
N ALA A 55 15.10 36.07 8.98
CA ALA A 55 14.49 36.14 10.31
C ALA A 55 14.72 34.87 11.15
N ASN A 56 15.00 33.73 10.52
CA ASN A 56 15.20 32.47 11.22
C ASN A 56 16.41 31.69 10.68
N SER A 57 17.60 32.07 11.17
CA SER A 57 18.84 31.29 10.97
C SER A 57 18.81 29.89 11.60
N THR A 58 17.76 29.55 12.37
CA THR A 58 17.52 28.23 12.97
C THR A 58 16.45 27.39 12.26
N LEU A 59 15.40 27.98 11.67
CA LEU A 59 14.31 27.25 10.97
C LEU A 59 14.82 26.49 9.73
N ILE A 60 15.81 27.07 9.06
CA ILE A 60 16.36 26.54 7.81
C ILE A 60 17.15 25.24 8.05
N SER A 61 17.76 25.07 9.22
CA SER A 61 18.63 23.90 9.48
C SER A 61 17.89 22.55 9.43
N TYR A 62 16.59 22.53 9.71
CA TYR A 62 15.77 21.32 9.63
C TYR A 62 15.09 21.12 8.27
N TRP A 63 14.73 22.20 7.56
CA TRP A 63 14.05 22.11 6.26
C TRP A 63 14.99 22.04 5.04
N GLU A 64 16.17 22.66 5.07
CA GLU A 64 17.18 22.53 4.00
C GLU A 64 17.83 21.14 3.96
N ALA A 65 17.83 20.39 5.07
CA ALA A 65 18.24 18.98 5.07
C ALA A 65 17.26 18.08 4.29
N ALA A 66 16.03 18.56 4.05
CA ALA A 66 14.97 17.82 3.36
C ALA A 66 14.88 18.08 1.84
N GLN A 67 15.67 19.01 1.28
CA GLN A 67 15.73 19.23 -0.18
C GLN A 67 17.14 19.04 -0.76
N ILE A 68 17.46 17.78 -1.11
CA ILE A 68 18.30 17.48 -2.28
C ILE A 68 17.53 16.54 -3.20
N THR A 69 17.43 16.97 -4.46
CA THR A 69 16.45 16.62 -5.47
C THR A 69 16.60 15.24 -6.13
N SER A 70 15.43 14.74 -6.54
CA SER A 70 15.15 13.98 -7.77
C SER A 70 15.62 12.51 -7.84
N ARG A 71 14.66 11.61 -7.57
CA ARG A 71 14.09 10.63 -8.52
C ARG A 71 13.56 9.42 -7.74
N GLY A 72 12.24 9.23 -7.83
CA GLY A 72 11.57 7.93 -7.75
C GLY A 72 11.68 7.19 -6.42
N ALA A 73 10.74 7.47 -5.51
CA ALA A 73 10.04 6.54 -4.61
C ALA A 73 9.49 7.37 -3.43
N THR A 74 8.20 7.69 -3.47
CA THR A 74 7.48 8.24 -2.32
C THR A 74 6.74 7.09 -1.64
N LEU A 75 7.25 6.65 -0.49
CA LEU A 75 6.51 5.84 0.47
C LEU A 75 5.67 6.81 1.31
N TRP A 76 4.35 6.76 1.16
CA TRP A 76 3.42 7.51 2.00
C TRP A 76 3.00 6.61 3.16
N ALA A 77 3.69 6.70 4.29
CA ALA A 77 3.22 6.06 5.52
C ALA A 77 2.03 6.86 6.08
N ALA A 78 0.83 6.46 5.71
CA ALA A 78 -0.42 6.96 6.27
C ALA A 78 -0.85 6.05 7.44
N LEU A 79 -0.61 6.50 8.68
CA LEU A 79 -1.21 5.86 9.85
C LEU A 79 -2.58 6.52 10.12
N VAL A 80 -3.66 5.79 9.88
CA VAL A 80 -5.01 6.23 10.27
C VAL A 80 -5.24 5.81 11.73
N MET A 81 -5.29 6.79 12.64
CA MET A 81 -5.74 6.55 14.02
C MET A 81 -7.25 6.81 14.11
N HIS A 82 -8.05 5.78 14.42
CA HIS A 82 -9.48 5.94 14.69
C HIS A 82 -9.74 6.04 16.20
N THR A 83 -10.56 7.01 16.61
CA THR A 83 -11.22 7.03 17.92
C THR A 83 -12.53 6.26 17.82
N ASN A 84 -12.75 5.31 18.73
CA ASN A 84 -13.95 4.47 18.82
C ASN A 84 -15.22 5.31 18.82
N ASP A 85 -16.01 5.22 17.75
CA ASP A 85 -17.47 5.26 17.77
C ASP A 85 -17.99 5.03 16.34
N THR A 86 -17.88 3.78 15.85
CA THR A 86 -18.82 3.11 14.93
C THR A 86 -18.23 1.76 14.48
N PRO A 87 -19.03 0.68 14.40
CA PRO A 87 -18.58 -0.58 13.83
C PRO A 87 -18.59 -0.49 12.29
N ALA A 88 -17.53 -1.02 11.67
CA ALA A 88 -17.47 -1.48 10.29
C ALA A 88 -18.03 -0.52 9.21
N SER A 89 -17.22 0.44 8.77
CA SER A 89 -17.30 0.97 7.41
C SER A 89 -15.92 1.34 6.89
N TYR A 90 -15.12 0.33 6.59
CA TYR A 90 -13.88 0.52 5.84
C TYR A 90 -14.21 0.56 4.35
N GLN A 91 -13.53 1.48 3.65
CA GLN A 91 -13.54 1.69 2.20
C GLN A 91 -14.76 2.46 1.66
N MET A 92 -14.60 3.79 1.53
CA MET A 92 -14.76 4.55 0.28
C MET A 92 -14.88 6.06 0.54
N THR A 93 -13.75 6.74 0.77
CA THR A 93 -13.63 8.22 0.73
C THR A 93 -12.31 8.66 0.06
N TYR A 94 -11.84 7.91 -0.94
CA TYR A 94 -10.41 7.85 -1.24
C TYR A 94 -9.79 8.90 -2.19
N ALA A 95 -10.55 9.73 -2.91
CA ALA A 95 -9.93 10.67 -3.86
C ALA A 95 -9.98 12.14 -3.40
N THR A 96 -11.14 12.59 -2.92
CA THR A 96 -11.38 14.02 -2.64
C THR A 96 -10.87 14.43 -1.25
N VAL A 97 -10.82 13.48 -0.31
CA VAL A 97 -10.35 13.68 1.06
C VAL A 97 -8.84 13.48 1.16
N CYS A 98 -8.31 12.45 0.51
CA CYS A 98 -6.90 12.05 0.63
C CYS A 98 -5.91 12.95 -0.10
N ASN A 99 -6.33 13.63 -1.18
CA ASN A 99 -5.50 14.62 -1.87
C ASN A 99 -5.61 16.03 -1.29
N LYS A 100 -6.41 16.22 -0.22
CA LYS A 100 -6.57 17.50 0.45
C LYS A 100 -6.02 17.39 1.87
N THR A 101 -4.74 17.71 2.04
CA THR A 101 -4.07 17.87 3.35
C THR A 101 -4.88 18.75 4.30
N SER A 102 -5.63 19.72 3.76
CA SER A 102 -6.55 20.61 4.48
C SER A 102 -7.73 19.92 5.19
N LEU A 103 -7.99 18.64 4.93
CA LEU A 103 -9.06 17.87 5.56
C LEU A 103 -8.59 17.04 6.77
N HIS A 104 -7.31 17.17 7.16
CA HIS A 104 -6.72 16.52 8.36
C HIS A 104 -6.91 15.00 8.42
N ALA A 105 -7.13 14.34 7.28
CA ALA A 105 -7.35 12.90 7.22
C ALA A 105 -6.07 12.07 7.41
N TYR A 106 -4.90 12.72 7.33
CA TYR A 106 -3.58 12.12 7.47
C TYR A 106 -2.68 12.99 8.34
N LEU A 107 -1.89 12.36 9.19
CA LEU A 107 -0.82 13.00 9.96
C LEU A 107 0.52 12.49 9.45
N LEU A 108 1.39 13.40 9.00
CA LEU A 108 2.77 13.04 8.66
C LEU A 108 3.51 12.67 9.94
N LEU A 109 3.90 11.40 10.10
CA LEU A 109 4.63 10.94 11.27
C LEU A 109 6.13 11.19 11.18
N ALA A 110 6.74 10.89 10.03
CA ALA A 110 8.17 11.06 9.80
C ALA A 110 8.51 11.08 8.31
N LEU A 111 9.66 11.69 7.99
CA LEU A 111 10.35 11.52 6.71
C LEU A 111 11.44 10.46 6.88
N LEU A 112 11.47 9.47 5.99
CA LEU A 112 12.44 8.38 6.07
C LEU A 112 13.77 8.74 5.39
N PRO A 113 14.91 8.24 5.91
CA PRO A 113 16.22 8.55 5.35
C PRO A 113 16.40 7.90 3.97
N ILE A 114 16.91 8.69 3.01
CA ILE A 114 17.37 8.20 1.71
C ILE A 114 18.89 8.10 1.74
N CYS A 115 19.41 6.89 1.89
CA CYS A 115 20.85 6.66 2.00
C CYS A 115 21.47 6.08 0.72
N LYS A 116 22.70 6.50 0.44
CA LYS A 116 23.56 5.86 -0.57
C LYS A 116 24.54 4.94 0.14
N PHE A 117 24.46 3.64 -0.14
CA PHE A 117 25.34 2.64 0.46
C PHE A 117 26.65 2.50 -0.33
N VAL A 118 27.78 2.46 0.39
CA VAL A 118 29.14 2.36 -0.20
C VAL A 118 29.46 0.96 -0.75
N HIS A 119 28.67 -0.05 -0.36
CA HIS A 119 28.90 -1.44 -0.77
C HIS A 119 28.84 -1.61 -2.29
N LYS A 120 29.73 -2.40 -2.90
CA LYS A 120 29.80 -2.51 -4.38
C LYS A 120 28.69 -3.36 -5.00
N GLU A 121 28.21 -4.38 -4.29
CA GLU A 121 27.14 -5.26 -4.80
C GLU A 121 25.76 -4.64 -4.60
N SER A 122 25.03 -4.39 -5.68
CA SER A 122 23.69 -3.78 -5.68
C SER A 122 22.68 -4.53 -4.82
N ARG A 123 22.71 -5.87 -4.85
CA ARG A 123 21.80 -6.71 -4.04
C ARG A 123 21.99 -6.49 -2.53
N VAL A 124 23.22 -6.23 -2.10
CA VAL A 124 23.53 -5.93 -0.69
C VAL A 124 23.09 -4.50 -0.38
N GLN A 125 23.27 -3.54 -1.29
CA GLN A 125 22.73 -2.19 -1.11
C GLN A 125 21.21 -2.20 -0.92
N SER A 126 20.46 -2.95 -1.74
CA SER A 126 19.01 -3.10 -1.60
C SER A 126 18.64 -3.68 -0.24
N LEU A 127 19.30 -4.75 0.21
CA LEU A 127 19.07 -5.31 1.55
C LEU A 127 19.35 -4.28 2.65
N LEU A 128 20.45 -3.52 2.55
CA LEU A 128 20.79 -2.50 3.54
C LEU A 128 19.76 -1.37 3.56
N GLN A 129 19.20 -1.02 2.40
CA GLN A 129 18.11 -0.05 2.30
C GLN A 129 16.85 -0.57 2.99
N ASP A 130 16.48 -1.82 2.74
CA ASP A 130 15.33 -2.47 3.38
C ASP A 130 15.53 -2.50 4.91
N CYS A 131 16.70 -2.96 5.38
CA CYS A 131 17.04 -2.97 6.81
C CYS A 131 16.98 -1.57 7.43
N LEU A 132 17.50 -0.54 6.75
CA LEU A 132 17.46 0.84 7.24
C LEU A 132 16.02 1.35 7.36
N LEU A 133 15.15 1.02 6.40
CA LEU A 133 13.74 1.38 6.46
C LEU A 133 13.07 0.73 7.68
N HIS A 134 13.29 -0.56 7.93
CA HIS A 134 12.72 -1.21 9.12
C HIS A 134 13.26 -0.62 10.42
N GLN A 135 14.55 -0.28 10.49
CA GLN A 135 15.14 0.38 11.66
C GLN A 135 14.54 1.77 11.88
N ALA A 136 14.38 2.56 10.81
CA ALA A 136 13.76 3.88 10.90
C ALA A 136 12.31 3.80 11.37
N LEU A 137 11.52 2.88 10.80
CA LEU A 137 10.14 2.63 11.22
C LEU A 137 10.06 2.16 12.67
N ASP A 138 10.98 1.29 13.11
CA ASP A 138 11.03 0.80 14.49
C ASP A 138 11.25 1.96 15.48
N VAL A 139 12.17 2.87 15.19
CA VAL A 139 12.44 4.06 15.99
C VAL A 139 11.23 5.00 16.03
N VAL A 140 10.70 5.35 14.85
CA VAL A 140 9.59 6.31 14.73
C VAL A 140 8.32 5.78 15.39
N LEU A 141 8.03 4.49 15.26
CA LEU A 141 6.79 3.87 15.72
C LEU A 141 6.92 3.25 17.13
N SER A 142 8.09 3.31 17.76
CA SER A 142 8.31 2.80 19.12
C SER A 142 7.27 3.30 20.15
N PRO A 143 6.86 4.58 20.18
CA PRO A 143 5.84 5.02 21.12
C PRO A 143 4.48 4.33 20.92
N LEU A 144 4.13 4.01 19.68
CA LEU A 144 2.89 3.33 19.33
C LEU A 144 2.93 1.86 19.73
N LYS A 145 4.07 1.19 19.58
CA LYS A 145 4.27 -0.18 20.09
C LYS A 145 4.08 -0.28 21.60
N VAL A 146 4.62 0.70 22.34
CA VAL A 146 4.42 0.80 23.79
C VAL A 146 2.94 0.99 24.08
N ALA A 147 2.27 1.93 23.42
CA ALA A 147 0.83 2.15 23.57
C ALA A 147 -0.02 0.92 23.21
N ALA A 148 0.38 0.12 22.22
CA ALA A 148 -0.29 -1.14 21.88
C ALA A 148 -0.16 -2.20 22.97
N SER A 149 0.94 -2.17 23.74
CA SER A 149 1.23 -3.19 24.75
C SER A 149 0.69 -2.83 26.13
N VAL A 150 0.84 -1.57 26.56
CA VAL A 150 0.49 -1.12 27.91
C VAL A 150 -0.69 -0.17 27.98
N GLY A 151 -1.25 0.23 26.83
CA GLY A 151 -2.33 1.21 26.76
C GLY A 151 -1.91 2.64 27.17
N ILE A 152 -2.65 3.64 26.70
CA ILE A 152 -2.45 5.05 27.05
C ILE A 152 -3.80 5.74 27.25
N MET A 153 -3.82 6.79 28.07
CA MET A 153 -4.99 7.66 28.17
C MET A 153 -5.04 8.59 26.95
N MET A 154 -6.16 8.61 26.24
CA MET A 154 -6.42 9.49 25.09
C MET A 154 -7.77 10.18 25.24
N ASN A 155 -7.88 11.40 24.71
CA ASN A 155 -9.15 12.11 24.65
C ASN A 155 -9.98 11.61 23.47
N ASP A 156 -11.28 11.40 23.68
CA ASP A 156 -12.25 11.31 22.58
C ASP A 156 -12.53 12.70 21.97
N PRO A 157 -13.30 12.79 20.87
CA PRO A 157 -13.69 14.07 20.27
C PRO A 157 -14.52 15.00 21.18
N VAL A 158 -15.08 14.48 22.28
CA VAL A 158 -15.88 15.23 23.27
C VAL A 158 -15.01 15.69 24.46
N GLY A 159 -13.76 15.23 24.54
CA GLY A 159 -12.78 15.57 25.58
C GLY A 159 -12.79 14.62 26.78
N ASN A 160 -13.48 13.48 26.72
CA ASN A 160 -13.40 12.46 27.76
C ASN A 160 -12.14 11.63 27.62
N LEU A 161 -11.54 11.25 28.74
CA LEU A 161 -10.36 10.39 28.77
C LEU A 161 -10.76 8.91 28.70
N HIS A 162 -10.24 8.22 27.69
CA HIS A 162 -10.39 6.78 27.50
C HIS A 162 -9.03 6.09 27.58
N TYR A 163 -9.01 4.89 28.15
CA TYR A 163 -7.83 4.04 28.16
C TYR A 163 -7.79 3.21 26.88
N CYS A 164 -6.90 3.57 25.96
CA CYS A 164 -6.86 3.07 24.59
C CYS A 164 -5.57 2.30 24.32
N PHE A 165 -5.66 1.28 23.47
CA PHE A 165 -4.52 0.57 22.90
C PHE A 165 -4.37 0.97 21.43
N ILE A 166 -3.13 1.03 20.93
CA ILE A 166 -2.83 1.47 19.56
C ILE A 166 -2.16 0.35 18.75
N PRO A 167 -2.86 -0.77 18.49
CA PRO A 167 -2.36 -1.76 17.54
C PRO A 167 -2.32 -1.17 16.13
N LEU A 168 -1.37 -1.62 15.32
CA LEU A 168 -1.38 -1.36 13.90
C LEU A 168 -2.47 -2.22 13.24
N ALA A 169 -3.60 -1.60 12.93
CA ALA A 169 -4.77 -2.30 12.37
C ALA A 169 -4.76 -2.39 10.84
N SER A 170 -4.17 -1.41 10.15
CA SER A 170 -4.09 -1.40 8.68
C SER A 170 -2.92 -0.55 8.20
N TRP A 171 -2.30 -0.97 7.10
CA TRP A 171 -1.29 -0.22 6.35
C TRP A 171 -1.63 -0.26 4.86
N ILE A 172 -1.70 0.92 4.25
CA ILE A 172 -2.03 1.07 2.84
C ILE A 172 -0.72 1.15 2.05
N ALA A 173 -0.48 0.16 1.20
CA ALA A 173 0.76 0.03 0.45
C ALA A 173 0.50 -0.58 -0.94
N ASP A 174 1.42 -0.35 -1.87
CA ASP A 174 1.45 -1.11 -3.12
C ASP A 174 2.15 -2.46 -2.92
N THR A 175 2.01 -3.39 -3.86
CA THR A 175 2.57 -4.76 -3.71
C THR A 175 4.08 -4.81 -3.43
N PRO A 176 4.93 -3.99 -4.08
CA PRO A 176 6.34 -3.85 -3.70
C PRO A 176 6.56 -3.40 -2.25
N GLU A 177 5.83 -2.38 -1.79
CA GLU A 177 5.89 -1.88 -0.42
C GLU A 177 5.38 -2.91 0.59
N GLU A 178 4.26 -3.59 0.33
CA GLU A 178 3.74 -4.67 1.19
C GLU A 178 4.77 -5.81 1.33
N SER A 179 5.45 -6.16 0.24
CA SER A 179 6.51 -7.17 0.25
C SER A 179 7.70 -6.73 1.09
N LEU A 180 8.08 -5.45 1.01
CA LEU A 180 9.12 -4.85 1.83
C LEU A 180 8.73 -4.90 3.32
N LEU A 181 7.55 -4.39 3.68
CA LEU A 181 7.07 -4.31 5.06
C LEU A 181 6.89 -5.68 5.72
N SER A 182 6.42 -6.67 4.96
CA SER A 182 6.28 -8.06 5.40
C SER A 182 7.59 -8.87 5.38
N VAL A 183 8.70 -8.28 4.93
CA VAL A 183 10.01 -8.96 4.82
C VAL A 183 10.00 -10.12 3.81
N THR A 184 9.05 -10.09 2.87
CA THR A 184 8.88 -11.13 1.86
C THR A 184 9.56 -10.79 0.54
N SER A 185 9.89 -11.83 -0.21
CA SER A 185 10.39 -11.70 -1.58
C SER A 185 9.21 -11.59 -2.57
N PRO A 186 9.38 -10.96 -3.75
CA PRO A 186 8.30 -10.83 -4.75
C PRO A 186 7.75 -12.15 -5.33
N LYS A 187 8.32 -13.30 -4.94
CA LYS A 187 7.92 -14.63 -5.44
C LYS A 187 7.00 -15.38 -4.48
N VAL A 188 6.62 -14.77 -3.37
CA VAL A 188 5.70 -15.33 -2.39
C VAL A 188 4.69 -14.27 -1.97
N SER A 189 3.57 -14.69 -1.41
CA SER A 189 2.57 -13.76 -0.87
C SER A 189 3.10 -13.12 0.41
N HIS A 190 2.76 -11.84 0.61
CA HIS A 190 3.07 -11.10 1.84
C HIS A 190 2.07 -11.42 2.97
N VAL A 191 0.85 -11.84 2.63
CA VAL A 191 -0.20 -12.22 3.60
C VAL A 191 -0.33 -13.73 3.81
N THR A 192 -0.03 -14.56 2.80
CA THR A 192 -0.15 -16.02 2.92
C THR A 192 1.18 -16.76 2.66
N THR A 193 1.17 -18.06 2.94
CA THR A 193 2.27 -18.98 2.64
C THR A 193 2.36 -19.35 1.15
N ALA A 194 1.49 -18.80 0.29
CA ALA A 194 1.49 -19.07 -1.14
C ALA A 194 2.81 -18.67 -1.80
N THR A 195 3.28 -19.51 -2.72
CA THR A 195 4.37 -19.19 -3.63
C THR A 195 3.83 -18.76 -4.99
N SER A 196 4.67 -18.13 -5.81
CA SER A 196 4.29 -17.66 -7.15
C SER A 196 3.59 -18.69 -8.02
N LYS A 197 3.95 -19.98 -7.89
CA LYS A 197 3.32 -21.08 -8.64
C LYS A 197 1.88 -21.39 -8.21
N GLN A 198 1.49 -20.94 -7.02
CA GLN A 198 0.22 -21.18 -6.36
C GLN A 198 -0.68 -19.94 -6.35
N PHE A 199 -0.22 -18.81 -6.90
CA PHE A 199 -1.01 -17.58 -6.94
C PHE A 199 -2.31 -17.69 -7.76
N GLY A 200 -2.46 -18.76 -8.53
CA GLY A 200 -3.70 -19.10 -9.22
C GLY A 200 -4.56 -20.13 -8.51
N ASP A 201 -4.24 -20.55 -7.30
CA ASP A 201 -5.07 -21.53 -6.62
C ASP A 201 -6.44 -20.92 -6.30
N ASN A 202 -7.48 -21.74 -6.30
CA ASN A 202 -8.88 -21.30 -6.07
C ASN A 202 -9.26 -21.29 -4.59
N PHE A 203 -8.28 -21.28 -3.71
CA PHE A 203 -8.45 -21.25 -2.27
C PHE A 203 -7.38 -20.38 -1.65
N ARG A 204 -7.66 -19.83 -0.47
CA ARG A 204 -6.67 -19.09 0.31
C ARG A 204 -5.67 -20.05 0.96
N HIS A 205 -4.38 -19.77 0.80
CA HIS A 205 -3.33 -20.49 1.53
C HIS A 205 -3.30 -20.07 3.01
N PRO A 206 -2.69 -20.88 3.90
CA PRO A 206 -2.51 -20.51 5.31
C PRO A 206 -1.83 -19.14 5.45
N SER A 207 -2.26 -18.33 6.43
CA SER A 207 -1.67 -17.03 6.70
C SER A 207 -0.17 -17.12 7.00
N ARG A 208 0.60 -16.17 6.48
CA ARG A 208 2.03 -16.00 6.80
C ARG A 208 2.13 -15.10 8.02
N THR A 209 1.99 -15.69 9.20
CA THR A 209 2.08 -14.91 10.44
C THR A 209 3.49 -14.35 10.65
N GLY A 210 3.56 -13.25 11.40
CA GLY A 210 4.80 -12.68 11.88
C GLY A 210 5.61 -13.69 12.69
N GLU A 211 4.96 -14.55 13.47
CA GLU A 211 5.62 -15.64 14.22
C GLU A 211 6.32 -16.66 13.30
N LEU A 212 5.64 -17.11 12.24
CA LEU A 212 6.24 -18.02 11.25
C LEU A 212 7.45 -17.37 10.57
N THR A 213 7.31 -16.08 10.23
CA THR A 213 8.38 -15.29 9.60
C THR A 213 9.59 -15.13 10.53
N LEU A 214 9.37 -14.77 11.79
CA LEU A 214 10.44 -14.63 12.80
C LEU A 214 11.11 -15.98 13.10
N THR A 215 10.35 -17.08 13.14
CA THR A 215 10.89 -18.42 13.31
C THR A 215 11.81 -18.82 12.16
N ALA A 216 11.42 -18.51 10.92
CA ALA A 216 12.26 -18.74 9.74
C ALA A 216 13.55 -17.90 9.78
N ILE A 217 13.45 -16.61 10.15
CA ILE A 217 14.62 -15.73 10.33
C ILE A 217 15.58 -16.32 11.37
N ASN A 218 15.07 -16.66 12.57
CA ASN A 218 15.88 -17.21 13.66
C ASN A 218 16.56 -18.52 13.26
N THR A 219 15.85 -19.41 12.55
CA THR A 219 16.39 -20.69 12.06
C THR A 219 17.56 -20.48 11.11
N VAL A 220 17.47 -19.50 10.20
CA VAL A 220 18.54 -19.19 9.26
C VAL A 220 19.72 -18.51 9.97
N CYS A 221 19.45 -17.53 10.83
CA CYS A 221 20.48 -16.82 11.59
C CYS A 221 21.31 -17.76 12.50
N ALA A 222 20.70 -18.83 13.02
CA ALA A 222 21.39 -19.83 13.83
C ALA A 222 22.46 -20.64 13.03
N GLN A 223 22.29 -20.76 11.71
CA GLN A 223 23.18 -21.54 10.84
C GLN A 223 24.11 -20.66 9.99
N TYR A 224 23.62 -19.48 9.60
CA TYR A 224 24.30 -18.57 8.69
C TYR A 224 24.32 -17.16 9.30
N PRO A 225 25.49 -16.69 9.78
CA PRO A 225 25.61 -15.35 10.35
C PRO A 225 25.15 -14.28 9.34
N PRO A 226 24.30 -13.31 9.73
CA PRO A 226 23.85 -12.25 8.83
C PRO A 226 24.98 -11.36 8.28
N SER A 227 26.13 -11.33 8.97
CA SER A 227 27.34 -10.65 8.51
C SER A 227 27.97 -11.29 7.27
N ASP A 228 27.73 -12.59 7.03
CA ASP A 228 28.12 -13.28 5.81
C ASP A 228 26.97 -13.29 4.80
N PHE A 229 26.79 -12.15 4.12
CA PHE A 229 25.63 -11.87 3.27
C PHE A 229 25.35 -12.92 2.20
N LYS A 230 26.37 -13.52 1.59
CA LYS A 230 26.17 -14.43 0.44
C LYS A 230 25.47 -15.74 0.84
N PRO A 231 26.01 -16.55 1.77
CA PRO A 231 25.34 -17.75 2.23
C PRO A 231 24.05 -17.44 2.98
N PHE A 232 24.01 -16.39 3.79
CA PHE A 232 22.79 -15.96 4.48
C PHE A 232 21.66 -15.65 3.51
N LEU A 233 21.89 -14.78 2.51
CA LEU A 233 20.88 -14.43 1.51
C LEU A 233 20.46 -15.63 0.65
N LYS A 234 21.34 -16.61 0.45
CA LYS A 234 21.01 -17.84 -0.28
C LYS A 234 20.06 -18.73 0.54
N ALA A 235 20.30 -18.83 1.84
CA ALA A 235 19.49 -19.62 2.75
C ALA A 235 18.12 -18.98 3.01
N ILE A 236 18.06 -17.69 3.36
CA ILE A 236 16.81 -17.00 3.69
C ILE A 236 15.83 -16.92 2.51
N LYS A 237 16.34 -16.86 1.28
CA LYS A 237 15.52 -16.90 0.06
C LYS A 237 14.75 -18.20 -0.11
N GLN A 238 15.21 -19.32 0.47
CA GLN A 238 14.45 -20.58 0.41
C GLN A 238 13.14 -20.51 1.20
N PHE A 239 13.06 -19.62 2.19
CA PHE A 239 11.85 -19.31 2.95
C PHE A 239 11.01 -18.20 2.29
N GLY A 240 11.45 -17.70 1.12
CA GLY A 240 10.77 -16.62 0.40
C GLY A 240 10.92 -15.25 1.06
N LEU A 241 11.94 -15.04 1.90
CA LEU A 241 12.17 -13.78 2.62
C LEU A 241 13.25 -12.91 1.94
N ASN A 242 13.19 -11.59 2.13
CA ASN A 242 14.08 -10.62 1.47
C ASN A 242 15.46 -10.49 2.15
N GLY A 243 15.58 -10.88 3.42
CA GLY A 243 16.83 -10.87 4.20
C GLY A 243 16.84 -9.94 5.42
N VAL A 244 15.82 -9.12 5.63
CA VAL A 244 15.70 -8.30 6.84
C VAL A 244 15.54 -9.22 8.06
N ILE A 245 16.34 -8.97 9.10
CA ILE A 245 16.36 -9.80 10.32
C ILE A 245 15.60 -9.19 11.50
N GLU A 246 15.40 -7.87 11.48
CA GLU A 246 14.70 -7.11 12.51
C GLU A 246 13.56 -6.31 11.86
N PRO A 247 12.41 -6.97 11.58
CA PRO A 247 11.25 -6.29 11.03
C PRO A 247 10.68 -5.29 12.03
N PHE A 248 10.30 -4.09 11.57
CA PHE A 248 9.72 -3.05 12.42
C PHE A 248 8.46 -3.47 13.19
N TRP A 249 7.68 -4.47 12.74
CA TRP A 249 6.48 -4.94 13.44
C TRP A 249 6.80 -5.98 14.53
N LYS A 250 8.06 -6.43 14.65
CA LYS A 250 8.49 -7.33 15.72
C LYS A 250 8.18 -6.71 17.09
N GLY A 251 7.47 -7.46 17.93
CA GLY A 251 7.07 -7.03 19.28
C GLY A 251 5.96 -5.99 19.31
N TRP A 252 5.29 -5.69 18.19
CA TRP A 252 4.11 -4.83 18.19
C TRP A 252 2.89 -5.67 18.57
N ALA A 253 2.29 -5.38 19.73
CA ALA A 253 1.16 -6.14 20.24
C ALA A 253 -0.05 -6.07 19.31
N LEU A 254 -0.65 -7.23 19.01
CA LEU A 254 -1.83 -7.38 18.15
C LEU A 254 -1.64 -6.77 16.75
N SER A 255 -0.44 -6.92 16.17
CA SER A 255 -0.11 -6.34 14.87
C SER A 255 0.69 -7.33 14.03
N ASP A 256 -0.04 -8.18 13.30
CA ASP A 256 0.53 -9.16 12.39
C ASP A 256 0.49 -8.65 10.94
N PRO A 257 1.60 -8.75 10.17
CA PRO A 257 1.61 -8.32 8.77
C PRO A 257 0.55 -8.98 7.89
N SER A 258 0.17 -10.23 8.19
CA SER A 258 -0.89 -10.93 7.45
C SER A 258 -2.30 -10.42 7.74
N GLU A 259 -2.45 -9.56 8.76
CA GLU A 259 -3.70 -8.94 9.16
C GLU A 259 -3.73 -7.45 8.75
N PHE A 260 -2.69 -6.67 9.07
CA PHE A 260 -2.70 -5.23 8.81
C PHE A 260 -2.38 -4.85 7.36
N LEU A 261 -1.73 -5.71 6.57
CA LEU A 261 -1.53 -5.45 5.13
C LEU A 261 -2.82 -5.82 4.38
N THR A 262 -3.79 -4.92 4.46
CA THR A 262 -5.11 -5.12 3.85
C THR A 262 -5.07 -4.73 2.37
N PRO A 263 -5.77 -5.47 1.49
CA PRO A 263 -5.73 -5.16 0.06
C PRO A 263 -6.33 -3.78 -0.26
N GLU A 264 -5.51 -2.94 -0.88
CA GLU A 264 -5.90 -1.62 -1.37
C GLU A 264 -6.54 -1.68 -2.79
N PRO A 265 -7.75 -1.12 -3.02
CA PRO A 265 -8.45 -1.21 -4.31
C PRO A 265 -7.73 -0.61 -5.53
N LEU A 266 -7.03 0.52 -5.41
CA LEU A 266 -6.35 1.15 -6.54
C LEU A 266 -5.29 0.23 -7.16
N HIS A 267 -4.39 -0.32 -6.35
CA HIS A 267 -3.28 -1.14 -6.82
C HIS A 267 -3.70 -2.59 -7.06
N HIS A 268 -4.54 -3.15 -6.20
CA HIS A 268 -4.90 -4.57 -6.28
C HIS A 268 -6.06 -4.84 -7.22
N PHE A 269 -6.99 -3.89 -7.40
CA PHE A 269 -8.14 -4.07 -8.30
C PHE A 269 -7.93 -3.35 -9.62
N HIS A 270 -7.82 -2.02 -9.60
CA HIS A 270 -7.82 -1.20 -10.81
C HIS A 270 -6.53 -1.34 -11.63
N HIS A 271 -5.37 -1.33 -10.97
CA HIS A 271 -4.10 -1.55 -11.68
C HIS A 271 -3.96 -3.00 -12.15
N MET A 272 -4.51 -3.98 -11.41
CA MET A 272 -4.57 -5.37 -11.88
C MET A 272 -5.44 -5.51 -13.14
N PHE A 273 -6.61 -4.86 -13.15
CA PHE A 273 -7.50 -4.81 -14.32
C PHE A 273 -6.76 -4.31 -15.57
N TRP A 274 -6.04 -3.19 -15.44
CA TRP A 274 -5.27 -2.63 -16.55
C TRP A 274 -4.10 -3.53 -16.98
N ASP A 275 -3.37 -4.10 -16.02
CA ASP A 275 -2.20 -4.92 -16.30
C ASP A 275 -2.52 -6.30 -16.88
N HIS A 276 -3.72 -6.81 -16.63
CA HIS A 276 -4.07 -8.19 -16.93
C HIS A 276 -5.37 -8.28 -17.73
N ASP A 277 -6.52 -7.97 -17.13
CA ASP A 277 -7.84 -8.14 -17.73
C ASP A 277 -7.97 -7.44 -19.09
N VAL A 278 -7.53 -6.17 -19.19
CA VAL A 278 -7.54 -5.42 -20.45
C VAL A 278 -6.65 -6.10 -21.49
N LYS A 279 -5.47 -6.60 -21.10
CA LYS A 279 -4.56 -7.30 -22.02
C LYS A 279 -5.16 -8.62 -22.51
N TRP A 280 -5.86 -9.34 -21.64
CA TRP A 280 -6.58 -10.54 -22.03
C TRP A 280 -7.69 -10.21 -23.03
N CYS A 281 -8.45 -9.14 -22.79
CA CYS A 281 -9.51 -8.70 -23.71
C CYS A 281 -8.95 -8.29 -25.08
N ILE A 282 -7.85 -7.51 -25.10
CA ILE A 282 -7.17 -7.11 -26.34
C ILE A 282 -6.74 -8.33 -27.15
N ALA A 283 -6.18 -9.34 -26.48
CA ALA A 283 -5.71 -10.53 -27.16
C ALA A 283 -6.87 -11.42 -27.66
N ALA A 284 -7.95 -11.55 -26.89
CA ALA A 284 -9.10 -12.36 -27.25
C ALA A 284 -9.97 -11.75 -28.38
N VAL A 285 -10.21 -10.43 -28.33
CA VAL A 285 -11.02 -9.70 -29.33
C VAL A 285 -10.19 -9.30 -30.56
N GLY A 286 -8.92 -8.98 -30.34
CA GLY A 286 -8.06 -8.35 -31.32
C GLY A 286 -7.99 -6.83 -31.11
N ALA A 287 -6.78 -6.30 -31.15
CA ALA A 287 -6.48 -4.89 -30.88
C ALA A 287 -7.34 -3.90 -31.70
N THR A 288 -7.44 -4.13 -33.02
CA THR A 288 -8.20 -3.25 -33.91
C THR A 288 -9.69 -3.29 -33.66
N GLU A 289 -10.24 -4.48 -33.40
CA GLU A 289 -11.67 -4.66 -33.13
C GLU A 289 -12.05 -4.04 -31.78
N LEU A 290 -11.23 -4.26 -30.74
CA LEU A 290 -11.48 -3.69 -29.42
C LEU A 290 -11.47 -2.16 -29.45
N ASP A 291 -10.49 -1.54 -30.11
CA ASP A 291 -10.46 -0.08 -30.30
C ASP A 291 -11.67 0.42 -31.09
N PHE A 292 -12.09 -0.30 -32.14
CA PHE A 292 -13.27 0.03 -32.91
C PHE A 292 -14.53 0.01 -32.04
N CYS A 293 -14.74 -1.04 -31.25
CA CYS A 293 -15.86 -1.14 -30.31
C CYS A 293 -15.89 0.03 -29.30
N PHE A 294 -14.73 0.41 -28.76
CA PHE A 294 -14.62 1.58 -27.89
C PHE A 294 -14.95 2.89 -28.60
N SER A 295 -14.55 3.05 -29.88
CA SER A 295 -14.78 4.26 -30.67
C SER A 295 -16.25 4.51 -31.03
N VAL A 296 -17.06 3.44 -31.13
CA VAL A 296 -18.48 3.52 -31.49
C VAL A 296 -19.40 3.43 -30.26
N LEU A 297 -18.84 3.31 -29.06
CA LEU A 297 -19.59 3.14 -27.83
C LEU A 297 -20.42 4.40 -27.53
N GLN A 298 -21.71 4.23 -27.25
CA GLN A 298 -22.57 5.35 -26.87
C GLN A 298 -22.22 5.80 -25.44
N VAL A 299 -21.55 6.96 -25.34
CA VAL A 299 -21.11 7.50 -24.06
C VAL A 299 -22.28 8.13 -23.30
N ALA A 300 -22.54 7.64 -22.10
CA ALA A 300 -23.50 8.26 -21.18
C ALA A 300 -22.95 9.57 -20.62
N VAL A 301 -23.85 10.50 -20.27
CA VAL A 301 -23.47 11.77 -19.64
C VAL A 301 -22.70 11.51 -18.34
N GLY A 302 -21.53 12.13 -18.19
CA GLY A 302 -20.67 11.99 -17.02
C GLY A 302 -19.62 10.87 -17.11
N TYR A 303 -19.53 10.16 -18.24
CA TYR A 303 -18.51 9.14 -18.48
C TYR A 303 -17.54 9.55 -19.59
N CYS A 304 -16.37 8.92 -19.62
CA CYS A 304 -15.34 9.19 -20.63
C CYS A 304 -15.60 8.41 -21.93
N GLY A 305 -15.53 9.11 -23.06
CA GLY A 305 -15.52 8.48 -24.38
C GLY A 305 -14.11 8.15 -24.86
N PHE A 306 -13.98 7.09 -25.64
CA PHE A 306 -12.71 6.63 -26.22
C PHE A 306 -12.80 6.63 -27.75
N LEU A 307 -12.94 7.82 -28.34
CA LEU A 307 -13.17 8.01 -29.80
C LEU A 307 -12.05 7.42 -30.68
N GLU A 308 -10.82 7.35 -30.17
CA GLU A 308 -9.70 6.73 -30.87
C GLU A 308 -9.33 5.33 -30.34
N GLY A 309 -10.21 4.73 -29.53
CA GLY A 309 -9.94 3.52 -28.78
C GLY A 309 -9.11 3.75 -27.52
N ILE A 310 -8.66 2.66 -26.90
CA ILE A 310 -7.90 2.68 -25.65
C ILE A 310 -6.41 2.41 -25.86
N LEU A 311 -6.02 1.81 -26.99
CA LEU A 311 -4.62 1.41 -27.22
C LEU A 311 -3.67 2.60 -27.45
N LYS A 312 -4.21 3.74 -27.88
CA LYS A 312 -3.42 4.96 -28.13
C LYS A 312 -3.27 5.86 -26.90
N LEU A 313 -3.90 5.51 -25.78
CA LEU A 313 -3.84 6.30 -24.56
C LEU A 313 -2.38 6.45 -24.08
N LYS A 314 -1.96 7.69 -23.82
CA LYS A 314 -0.64 8.02 -23.27
C LYS A 314 -0.85 8.52 -21.85
N GLN A 315 0.00 8.06 -20.92
CA GLN A 315 -0.08 8.42 -19.49
C GLN A 315 -1.46 8.09 -18.88
N VAL A 316 -1.86 6.83 -19.02
CA VAL A 316 -3.13 6.32 -18.49
C VAL A 316 -3.19 6.55 -16.98
N THR A 317 -4.23 7.25 -16.54
CA THR A 317 -4.47 7.59 -15.15
C THR A 317 -5.44 6.60 -14.49
N GLY A 318 -5.57 6.64 -13.17
CA GLY A 318 -6.58 5.85 -12.47
C GLY A 318 -8.02 6.15 -12.93
N HIS A 319 -8.29 7.39 -13.36
CA HIS A 319 -9.59 7.74 -13.92
C HIS A 319 -9.87 7.02 -15.24
N ASP A 320 -8.86 6.90 -16.10
CA ASP A 320 -8.96 6.16 -17.35
C ASP A 320 -9.17 4.66 -17.09
N HIS A 321 -8.47 4.08 -16.10
CA HIS A 321 -8.68 2.68 -15.71
C HIS A 321 -10.14 2.42 -15.33
N CYS A 322 -10.71 3.25 -14.44
CA CYS A 322 -12.10 3.11 -14.00
C CYS A 322 -13.08 3.28 -15.16
N ALA A 323 -12.85 4.26 -16.05
CA ALA A 323 -13.72 4.48 -17.20
C ALA A 323 -13.71 3.29 -18.17
N VAL A 324 -12.54 2.73 -18.48
CA VAL A 324 -12.42 1.53 -19.33
C VAL A 324 -13.09 0.32 -18.66
N GLN A 325 -12.93 0.17 -17.35
CA GLN A 325 -13.52 -0.93 -16.58
C GLN A 325 -15.06 -0.93 -16.65
N HIS A 326 -15.71 0.24 -16.68
CA HIS A 326 -17.17 0.32 -16.83
C HIS A 326 -17.69 -0.21 -18.17
N TYR A 327 -16.88 -0.16 -19.21
CA TYR A 327 -17.30 -0.51 -20.57
C TYR A 327 -16.83 -1.89 -21.02
N ILE A 328 -15.78 -2.43 -20.41
CA ILE A 328 -15.06 -3.60 -20.93
C ILE A 328 -15.97 -4.80 -21.20
N VAL A 329 -16.92 -5.09 -20.29
CA VAL A 329 -17.87 -6.21 -20.44
C VAL A 329 -18.76 -6.02 -21.66
N GLY A 330 -19.29 -4.81 -21.85
CA GLY A 330 -20.11 -4.47 -23.01
C GLY A 330 -19.32 -4.49 -24.32
N VAL A 331 -18.06 -4.04 -24.28
CA VAL A 331 -17.15 -4.00 -25.43
C VAL A 331 -16.82 -5.40 -25.95
N ILE A 332 -16.58 -6.37 -25.05
CA ILE A 332 -16.19 -7.73 -25.46
C ILE A 332 -17.41 -8.64 -25.69
N ALA A 333 -18.62 -8.20 -25.34
CA ALA A 333 -19.83 -9.01 -25.46
C ALA A 333 -20.10 -9.39 -26.92
N GLY A 334 -20.28 -10.68 -27.19
CA GLY A 334 -20.49 -11.21 -28.54
C GLY A 334 -19.21 -11.38 -29.38
N ALA A 335 -18.09 -10.78 -28.96
CA ALA A 335 -16.79 -10.93 -29.62
C ALA A 335 -15.92 -12.07 -29.05
N VAL A 336 -16.22 -12.52 -27.82
CA VAL A 336 -15.46 -13.58 -27.12
C VAL A 336 -16.35 -14.78 -26.74
N PRO A 337 -15.75 -15.97 -26.50
CA PRO A 337 -16.51 -17.14 -26.03
C PRO A 337 -17.25 -16.88 -24.70
N PRO A 338 -18.41 -17.52 -24.45
CA PRO A 338 -19.21 -17.29 -23.23
C PRO A 338 -18.42 -17.44 -21.92
N ASN A 339 -17.59 -18.49 -21.80
CA ASN A 339 -16.80 -18.71 -20.58
C ASN A 339 -15.72 -17.63 -20.37
N PHE A 340 -15.19 -17.04 -21.44
CA PHE A 340 -14.26 -15.92 -21.33
C PHE A 340 -15.00 -14.68 -20.80
N LEU A 341 -16.18 -14.39 -21.37
CA LEU A 341 -17.02 -13.28 -20.93
C LEU A 341 -17.38 -13.43 -19.45
N ILE A 342 -17.82 -14.60 -19.01
CA ILE A 342 -18.13 -14.89 -17.59
C ILE A 342 -16.92 -14.61 -16.69
N ALA A 343 -15.71 -15.03 -17.09
CA ALA A 343 -14.50 -14.79 -16.30
C ALA A 343 -14.19 -13.29 -16.13
N ILE A 344 -14.40 -12.47 -17.17
CA ILE A 344 -14.19 -11.01 -17.07
C ILE A 344 -15.31 -10.33 -16.28
N CYS A 345 -16.56 -10.76 -16.46
CA CYS A 345 -17.72 -10.25 -15.70
C CYS A 345 -17.52 -10.50 -14.20
N THR A 346 -17.24 -11.74 -13.81
CA THR A 346 -17.08 -12.13 -12.40
C THR A 346 -15.94 -11.40 -11.69
N LEU A 347 -14.81 -11.14 -12.36
CA LEU A 347 -13.76 -10.27 -11.81
C LEU A 347 -14.20 -8.81 -11.69
N THR A 348 -15.02 -8.31 -12.59
CA THR A 348 -15.57 -6.94 -12.51
C THR A 348 -16.56 -6.83 -11.36
N ASP A 349 -17.45 -7.82 -11.22
CA ASP A 349 -18.42 -7.94 -10.12
C ASP A 349 -17.71 -8.07 -8.77
N PHE A 350 -16.66 -8.89 -8.69
CA PHE A 350 -15.81 -8.99 -7.50
C PHE A 350 -15.28 -7.63 -7.07
N ARG A 351 -14.67 -6.88 -7.99
CA ARG A 351 -14.09 -5.56 -7.67
C ARG A 351 -15.15 -4.57 -7.23
N TYR A 352 -16.35 -4.64 -7.78
CA TYR A 352 -17.45 -3.78 -7.36
C TYR A 352 -17.96 -4.15 -5.96
N LEU A 353 -18.22 -5.44 -5.72
CA LEU A 353 -18.75 -5.93 -4.44
C LEU A 353 -17.74 -5.79 -3.29
N ALA A 354 -16.45 -5.99 -3.56
CA ALA A 354 -15.38 -5.88 -2.57
C ALA A 354 -15.17 -4.43 -2.07
N GLN A 355 -15.73 -3.42 -2.75
CA GLN A 355 -15.67 -2.01 -2.36
C GLN A 355 -16.96 -1.54 -1.65
N ALA A 356 -17.80 -2.46 -1.20
CA ALA A 356 -18.98 -2.11 -0.43
C ALA A 356 -18.59 -1.40 0.88
N THR A 357 -19.30 -0.32 1.22
CA THR A 357 -19.04 0.47 2.43
C THR A 357 -19.38 -0.28 3.72
N SER A 358 -20.18 -1.34 3.61
CA SER A 358 -20.53 -2.23 4.72
C SER A 358 -20.81 -3.63 4.19
N PHE A 359 -20.55 -4.63 5.03
CA PHE A 359 -20.72 -6.02 4.70
C PHE A 359 -21.75 -6.69 5.61
N THR A 360 -22.55 -7.57 5.02
CA THR A 360 -23.43 -8.52 5.70
C THR A 360 -22.98 -9.92 5.35
N ASP A 361 -23.41 -10.94 6.11
CA ASP A 361 -23.11 -12.34 5.78
C ASP A 361 -23.52 -12.69 4.33
N GLU A 362 -24.61 -12.08 3.84
CA GLU A 362 -25.06 -12.24 2.46
C GLU A 362 -24.10 -11.59 1.45
N SER A 363 -23.64 -10.36 1.69
CA SER A 363 -22.71 -9.70 0.76
C SER A 363 -21.33 -10.35 0.77
N ILE A 364 -20.87 -10.84 1.94
CA ILE A 364 -19.64 -11.65 2.05
C ILE A 364 -19.77 -12.94 1.22
N GLY A 365 -20.92 -13.63 1.34
CA GLY A 365 -21.22 -14.82 0.53
C GLY A 365 -21.20 -14.52 -0.97
N LYS A 366 -21.71 -13.36 -1.40
CA LYS A 366 -21.67 -12.89 -2.79
C LYS A 366 -20.23 -12.66 -3.27
N VAL A 367 -19.40 -11.96 -2.49
CA VAL A 367 -17.98 -11.71 -2.83
C VAL A 367 -17.22 -13.03 -3.00
N ALA A 368 -17.41 -13.97 -2.08
CA ALA A 368 -16.80 -15.31 -2.18
C ALA A 368 -17.29 -16.07 -3.43
N GLY A 369 -18.60 -16.03 -3.69
CA GLY A 369 -19.22 -16.69 -4.83
C GLY A 369 -18.70 -16.20 -6.18
N VAL A 370 -18.62 -14.89 -6.38
CA VAL A 370 -18.13 -14.34 -7.67
C VAL A 370 -16.64 -14.62 -7.89
N LEU A 371 -15.81 -14.66 -6.83
CA LEU A 371 -14.42 -15.06 -6.96
C LEU A 371 -14.32 -16.54 -7.35
N GLN A 372 -15.12 -17.41 -6.72
CA GLN A 372 -15.16 -18.83 -7.07
C GLN A 372 -15.59 -19.03 -8.52
N GLU A 373 -16.62 -18.33 -8.98
CA GLU A 373 -17.11 -18.41 -10.36
C GLU A 373 -16.03 -17.96 -11.37
N PHE A 374 -15.23 -16.94 -11.04
CA PHE A 374 -14.05 -16.61 -11.82
C PHE A 374 -13.08 -17.80 -11.92
N HIS A 375 -12.76 -18.45 -10.79
CA HIS A 375 -11.85 -19.59 -10.78
C HIS A 375 -12.35 -20.78 -11.61
N ASP A 376 -13.67 -20.97 -11.70
CA ASP A 376 -14.30 -22.02 -12.50
C ASP A 376 -14.17 -21.74 -14.01
N HIS A 377 -14.15 -20.46 -14.42
CA HIS A 377 -14.17 -20.04 -15.82
C HIS A 377 -12.82 -19.56 -16.37
N LYS A 378 -11.86 -19.17 -15.51
CA LYS A 378 -10.60 -18.55 -15.94
C LYS A 378 -9.75 -19.38 -16.91
N LYS A 379 -9.95 -20.69 -16.98
CA LYS A 379 -9.30 -21.54 -18.01
C LYS A 379 -9.62 -21.08 -19.42
N ALA A 380 -10.78 -20.46 -19.65
CA ALA A 380 -11.16 -19.89 -20.94
C ALA A 380 -10.20 -18.77 -21.39
N ILE A 381 -9.62 -18.02 -20.46
CA ILE A 381 -8.62 -16.97 -20.75
C ILE A 381 -7.33 -17.61 -21.30
N LEU A 382 -6.92 -18.76 -20.74
CA LEU A 382 -5.77 -19.51 -21.22
C LEU A 382 -6.02 -20.10 -22.62
N CYS A 383 -7.20 -20.68 -22.82
CA CYS A 383 -7.58 -21.32 -24.09
C CYS A 383 -7.69 -20.32 -25.25
N ALA A 384 -7.99 -19.05 -24.97
CA ALA A 384 -8.05 -18.00 -25.97
C ALA A 384 -6.66 -17.52 -26.45
N GLU A 385 -5.57 -18.15 -25.99
CA GLU A 385 -4.19 -17.67 -26.14
C GLU A 385 -4.02 -16.20 -25.72
N ALA A 386 -4.95 -15.70 -24.90
CA ALA A 386 -5.05 -14.29 -24.55
C ALA A 386 -3.92 -13.84 -23.61
N TRP A 387 -3.06 -14.78 -23.22
CA TRP A 387 -1.97 -14.57 -22.29
C TRP A 387 -0.62 -14.79 -22.94
N MET A 388 -0.17 -13.78 -23.69
CA MET A 388 1.11 -13.78 -24.37
C MET A 388 2.15 -12.99 -23.58
N GLY A 389 3.23 -13.66 -23.19
CA GLY A 389 4.45 -13.02 -22.70
C GLY A 389 5.41 -12.70 -23.85
N LYS A 390 6.51 -12.00 -23.56
CA LYS A 390 7.57 -11.72 -24.54
C LYS A 390 8.17 -12.99 -25.19
N ASN A 391 8.02 -14.15 -24.55
CA ASN A 391 8.61 -15.43 -24.95
C ASN A 391 7.56 -16.50 -25.32
N GLY A 392 6.32 -16.09 -25.61
CA GLY A 392 5.21 -17.01 -25.93
C GLY A 392 4.14 -17.08 -24.84
N PRO A 393 3.24 -18.08 -24.91
CA PRO A 393 2.11 -18.19 -23.99
C PRO A 393 2.58 -18.31 -22.53
N ILE A 394 2.04 -17.46 -21.66
CA ILE A 394 2.20 -17.62 -20.23
C ILE A 394 1.14 -18.64 -19.80
N LEU A 395 1.57 -19.72 -19.14
CA LEU A 395 0.68 -20.83 -18.75
C LEU A 395 0.42 -20.90 -17.24
N SER A 396 1.00 -19.98 -16.46
CA SER A 396 1.02 -20.04 -15.00
C SER A 396 0.55 -18.75 -14.36
N TRP A 397 -0.50 -18.81 -13.54
CA TRP A 397 -1.19 -17.76 -12.74
C TRP A 397 -0.30 -17.11 -11.68
N ASN A 398 0.89 -16.68 -12.05
CA ASN A 398 1.87 -16.00 -11.20
C ASN A 398 1.50 -14.52 -11.04
N ILE A 399 0.26 -14.23 -10.66
CA ILE A 399 -0.27 -12.87 -10.47
C ILE A 399 -0.48 -12.68 -8.95
N PRO A 400 0.45 -12.01 -8.23
CA PRO A 400 0.32 -11.83 -6.78
C PRO A 400 -1.00 -11.18 -6.39
N LYS A 401 -1.44 -10.19 -7.16
CA LYS A 401 -2.70 -9.46 -6.94
C LYS A 401 -3.94 -10.36 -7.04
N LEU A 402 -3.87 -11.43 -7.83
CA LEU A 402 -4.95 -12.41 -7.94
C LEU A 402 -5.02 -13.30 -6.69
N GLU A 403 -3.87 -13.73 -6.18
CA GLU A 403 -3.81 -14.46 -4.91
C GLU A 403 -4.35 -13.63 -3.76
N LEU A 404 -4.04 -12.33 -3.74
CA LEU A 404 -4.50 -11.41 -2.70
C LEU A 404 -6.03 -11.28 -2.65
N LEU A 405 -6.75 -11.48 -3.77
CA LEU A 405 -8.22 -11.46 -3.78
C LEU A 405 -8.82 -12.51 -2.83
N GLN A 406 -8.13 -13.64 -2.64
CA GLN A 406 -8.54 -14.69 -1.70
C GLN A 406 -8.52 -14.22 -0.24
N SER A 407 -7.83 -13.11 0.06
CA SER A 407 -7.73 -12.54 1.40
C SER A 407 -8.77 -11.43 1.68
N ILE A 408 -9.60 -11.03 0.72
CA ILE A 408 -10.64 -10.00 0.94
C ILE A 408 -11.68 -10.47 1.95
N VAL A 409 -12.32 -11.61 1.70
CA VAL A 409 -13.37 -12.13 2.59
C VAL A 409 -12.85 -12.38 4.01
N PRO A 410 -11.67 -13.00 4.23
CA PRO A 410 -11.12 -13.16 5.57
C PRO A 410 -10.67 -11.87 6.27
N SER A 411 -10.56 -10.75 5.54
CA SER A 411 -10.18 -9.44 6.11
C SER A 411 -11.36 -8.59 6.58
N ILE A 412 -12.59 -9.01 6.25
CA ILE A 412 -13.86 -8.39 6.67
C ILE A 412 -14.31 -9.08 7.96
#